data_AF-A0A920BFY6-F1
#
_entry.id   AF-A0A920BFY6-F1
#
_cell.length_a   1.000
_cell.length_b   1.000
_cell.length_c   1.000
_cell.angle_alpha   90.00
_cell.angle_beta   90.00
_cell.angle_gamma   90.00
#
_symmetry.space_group_name_H-M   'P 1'
#
loop_
_entity.id
_entity.type
_entity.pdbx_description
1 polymer ?
#
loop_
_entity_poly.entity_id
_entity_poly.type
_entity_poly.pdbx_seq_one_letter_code
_entity_poly.pdbx_strand_id
1 'polypeptide(L)' 'MHVMAALQRPQIALFGSSTPRWTAPLNPLAEVIYLDLECSPCFKRQCPFGHLNCLTGISPQQVAEQALKMLEETTSSA' A
#
# COMPACT_ATOMS: atom_id res chain seq x y z
N MET A 1 0.86 -4.98 -8.67
CA MET A 1 1.95 -4.35 -7.89
C MET A 1 3.32 -4.57 -8.52
N HIS A 2 3.89 -5.79 -8.56
CA HIS A 2 5.28 -6.00 -9.04
C HIS A 2 5.55 -5.57 -10.49
N VAL A 3 4.56 -5.64 -11.39
CA VAL A 3 4.71 -5.15 -12.78
C VAL A 3 4.95 -3.64 -12.81
N MET A 4 4.26 -2.85 -11.97
CA MET A 4 4.52 -1.41 -11.87
C MET A 4 5.91 -1.11 -11.31
N ALA A 5 6.37 -1.95 -10.37
CA ALA A 5 7.70 -1.82 -9.79
C ALA A 5 8.79 -2.06 -10.84
N ALA A 6 8.64 -3.10 -11.66
CA ALA A 6 9.54 -3.39 -12.77
C ALA A 6 9.58 -2.27 -13.83
N LEU A 7 8.47 -1.55 -14.00
CA LEU A 7 8.36 -0.39 -14.90
C LEU A 7 8.76 0.93 -14.24
N GLN A 8 9.23 0.91 -12.99
CA GLN A 8 9.58 2.09 -12.20
C GLN A 8 8.49 3.18 -12.24
N ARG A 9 7.22 2.76 -12.13
CA ARG A 9 6.09 3.70 -12.07
C ARG A 9 5.83 4.09 -10.61
N PRO A 10 5.55 5.37 -10.30
CA PRO A 10 5.01 5.74 -8.99
C PRO A 10 3.82 4.85 -8.64
N GLN A 11 3.81 4.33 -7.41
CA GLN A 11 2.77 3.39 -6.99
C GLN A 11 2.52 3.45 -5.49
N ILE A 12 1.27 3.29 -5.09
CA ILE A 12 0.88 3.12 -3.69
C ILE A 12 0.48 1.66 -3.50
N ALA A 13 1.11 0.98 -2.54
CA ALA A 13 0.80 -0.39 -2.18
C ALA A 13 0.11 -0.43 -0.82
N LEU A 14 -1.14 -0.88 -0.80
CA LEU A 14 -1.94 -1.04 0.41
C LEU A 14 -1.75 -2.45 0.97
N PHE A 15 -1.34 -2.56 2.23
CA PHE A 15 -1.14 -3.83 2.91
C PHE A 15 -2.17 -4.03 4.01
N GLY A 16 -2.70 -5.25 4.07
CA GLY A 16 -3.78 -5.67 4.95
C GLY A 16 -3.44 -6.98 5.65
N SER A 17 -3.83 -8.12 5.09
CA SER A 17 -3.51 -9.44 5.68
C SER A 17 -2.05 -9.87 5.44
N SER A 18 -1.38 -9.32 4.44
CA SER A 18 0.02 -9.57 4.12
C SER A 18 0.96 -8.52 4.73
N THR A 19 2.27 -8.79 4.71
CA THR A 19 3.29 -7.88 5.23
C THR A 19 4.12 -7.23 4.11
N PRO A 20 4.40 -5.92 4.20
CA PRO A 20 5.34 -5.27 3.29
C PRO A 20 6.77 -5.81 3.47
N ARG A 21 7.11 -6.41 4.62
CA ARG A 21 8.45 -6.97 4.86
C ARG A 21 8.83 -8.07 3.86
N TRP A 22 7.86 -8.78 3.30
CA TRP A 22 8.12 -9.92 2.40
C TRP A 22 7.77 -9.60 0.95
N THR A 23 6.68 -8.86 0.74
CA THR A 23 6.13 -8.69 -0.61
C THR A 23 5.93 -7.22 -0.95
N ALA A 24 6.67 -6.28 -0.35
CA ALA A 24 6.70 -4.90 -0.83
C ALA A 24 7.20 -4.82 -2.29
N PRO A 25 6.77 -3.81 -3.06
CA PRO A 25 7.33 -3.55 -4.38
C PRO A 25 8.80 -3.11 -4.25
N LEU A 26 9.67 -3.69 -5.08
CA LEU A 26 11.07 -3.26 -5.21
C LEU A 26 11.15 -2.04 -6.15
N ASN A 27 10.67 -0.90 -5.69
CA ASN A 27 10.64 0.34 -6.45
C ASN A 27 10.82 1.54 -5.50
N PRO A 28 11.86 2.38 -5.69
CA PRO A 28 12.11 3.52 -4.81
C PRO A 28 11.02 4.60 -4.89
N LEU A 29 10.18 4.59 -5.94
CA LEU A 29 9.03 5.49 -6.11
C LEU A 29 7.74 4.94 -5.49
N ALA A 30 7.82 3.80 -4.79
CA ALA A 30 6.65 3.19 -4.18
C ALA A 30 6.45 3.69 -2.75
N GLU A 31 5.21 4.01 -2.41
CA GLU A 31 4.78 4.22 -1.02
C GLU A 31 4.02 2.99 -0.53
N VAL A 32 4.25 2.63 0.74
CA VAL A 32 3.56 1.53 1.40
C VAL A 32 2.64 2.09 2.48
N ILE A 33 1.35 1.82 2.36
CA ILE A 33 0.39 2.12 3.42
C ILE A 33 0.03 0.83 4.12
N TYR A 34 0.35 0.76 5.41
CA TYR A 34 0.17 -0.42 6.25
C TYR A 34 -0.12 0.03 7.68
N LEU A 35 -1.24 -0.42 8.25
CA LEU A 35 -1.66 0.00 9.59
C LEU A 35 -0.97 -0.75 10.73
N ASP A 36 -0.31 -1.88 10.43
CA ASP A 36 0.36 -2.75 11.39
C ASP A 36 -0.45 -3.05 12.66
N LEU A 37 -1.74 -3.30 12.48
CA LEU A 37 -2.64 -3.64 13.57
C LEU A 37 -2.32 -5.02 14.13
N GLU A 38 -2.65 -5.28 15.40
CA GLU A 38 -2.46 -6.58 16.05
C GLU A 38 -3.05 -7.78 15.25
N CYS A 39 -4.13 -7.54 14.49
CA CYS A 39 -4.73 -8.57 13.63
C CYS A 39 -3.95 -8.89 12.34
N SER A 40 -2.85 -8.18 12.07
CA SER A 40 -2.06 -8.22 10.84
C SER A 40 -0.54 -8.28 11.13
N PRO A 41 0.24 -9.04 10.34
CA PRO A 41 -0.16 -9.83 9.17
C PRO A 41 -0.70 -11.22 9.59
N CYS A 42 -1.83 -11.62 9.03
CA CYS A 42 -2.44 -12.94 9.30
C CYS A 42 -2.34 -13.92 8.12
N PHE A 43 -2.06 -13.41 6.91
CA PHE A 43 -2.00 -14.14 5.64
C PHE A 43 -3.23 -15.02 5.34
N LYS A 44 -4.38 -14.72 5.95
CA LYS A 44 -5.63 -15.43 5.69
C LYS A 44 -6.41 -14.76 4.56
N ARG A 45 -7.09 -15.59 3.76
CA ARG A 45 -8.04 -15.13 2.72
C ARG A 45 -9.31 -14.54 3.32
N GLN A 46 -9.75 -15.10 4.46
CA GLN A 46 -10.87 -14.62 5.26
C GLN A 46 -10.33 -14.22 6.63
N CYS A 47 -10.76 -13.07 7.14
CA CYS A 47 -10.26 -12.61 8.43
C CYS A 47 -10.76 -13.52 9.56
N PRO A 48 -9.87 -14.05 10.41
CA PRO A 48 -10.27 -14.91 11.53
C PRO A 48 -11.09 -14.17 12.60
N PHE A 49 -11.06 -12.83 12.59
CA PHE A 49 -11.78 -11.98 13.54
C PHE A 49 -13.09 -11.40 12.97
N GLY A 50 -13.50 -11.79 11.76
CA GLY A 50 -14.78 -11.37 11.18
C GLY A 50 -14.84 -9.94 10.63
N HIS A 51 -13.72 -9.23 10.56
CA HIS A 51 -13.63 -7.85 10.06
C HIS A 51 -12.46 -7.66 9.08
N LEU A 52 -12.38 -6.52 8.38
CA LEU A 52 -11.23 -6.19 7.53
C LEU A 52 -10.54 -4.89 7.97
N ASN A 53 -10.53 -4.59 9.26
CA ASN A 53 -9.99 -3.35 9.83
C ASN A 53 -8.57 -3.00 9.35
N CYS A 54 -7.69 -3.97 9.12
CA CYS A 54 -6.34 -3.75 8.58
C CYS A 54 -6.33 -3.17 7.15
N LEU A 55 -7.44 -3.28 6.40
CA LEU A 55 -7.65 -2.64 5.10
C LEU A 55 -8.64 -1.48 5.20
N THR A 56 -9.78 -1.67 5.87
CA THR A 56 -10.87 -0.68 5.91
C THR A 56 -10.56 0.51 6.81
N GLY A 57 -9.56 0.40 7.69
CA GLY A 57 -9.03 1.55 8.44
C GLY A 57 -8.17 2.49 7.59
N ILE A 58 -7.72 2.05 6.41
CA ILE A 58 -7.02 2.91 5.45
C ILE A 58 -8.08 3.76 4.75
N SER A 59 -8.11 5.05 5.06
CA SER A 59 -9.13 5.94 4.50
C SER A 59 -8.85 6.24 3.02
N PRO A 60 -9.89 6.38 2.18
CA PRO A 60 -9.71 6.84 0.80
C PRO A 60 -9.02 8.21 0.72
N GLN A 61 -9.24 9.08 1.70
CA GLN A 61 -8.63 10.41 1.78
C GLN A 61 -7.11 10.31 1.92
N GLN A 62 -6.61 9.49 2.84
CA GLN A 62 -5.18 9.26 3.02
C GLN A 62 -4.52 8.75 1.73
N VAL A 63 -5.19 7.84 1.02
CA VAL A 63 -4.68 7.31 -0.25
C VAL A 63 -4.69 8.39 -1.35
N ALA A 64 -5.76 9.20 -1.42
CA ALA A 64 -5.89 10.26 -2.40
C ALA A 64 -4.84 11.36 -2.20
N GLU A 65 -4.62 11.79 -0.96
CA GLU A 65 -3.58 12.79 -0.61
C GLU A 65 -2.20 12.31 -1.04
N GLN A 66 -1.86 11.05 -0.73
CA GLN A 66 -0.59 10.46 -1.14
C GLN A 66 -0.47 10.34 -2.67
N ALA A 67 -1.55 10.01 -3.36
CA ALA A 67 -1.56 9.91 -4.82
C ALA A 67 -1.36 11.29 -5.48
N LEU A 68 -2.02 12.33 -4.98
CA LEU A 68 -1.85 13.70 -5.47
C LEU A 68 -0.42 14.18 -5.27
N LYS A 69 0.17 13.95 -4.08
CA LYS A 69 1.58 14.26 -3.81
C LYS A 69 2.53 13.60 -4.83
N MET A 70 2.35 12.31 -5.10
CA MET A 70 3.18 11.60 -6.09
C MET A 70 3.03 12.15 -7.51
N LEU A 71 1.82 12.56 -7.90
CA LEU A 71 1.57 13.15 -9.22
C LEU A 71 2.29 14.49 -9.36
N GLU A 72 2.23 15.35 -8.35
CA GLU A 72 2.94 16.64 -8.33
C GLU A 72 4.46 16.47 -8.47
N GLU A 73 5.05 15.53 -7.71
CA GLU A 73 6.48 15.19 -7.77
C GLU A 73 6.90 14.66 -9.16
N THR A 74 6.05 13.83 -9.78
CA THR A 74 6.30 13.25 -11.11
C THR A 74 6.20 14.31 -12.22
N THR A 75 5.27 15.26 -12.11
CA THR A 75 5.13 16.35 -13.08
C THR A 75 6.24 17.39 -12.99
N SER A 76 6.85 17.57 -11.82
CA SER A 76 7.94 18.53 -11.62
C SER A 76 9.32 17.99 -12.01
N SER A 77 9.43 16.69 -12.27
CA SER A 77 10.67 16.00 -12.64
C SER A 77 10.73 15.55 -14.11
N ALA A 78 9.71 15.91 -14.91
CA ALA A 78 9.61 15.69 -16.35
C ALA A 78 9.81 17.01 -17.12
#